data_AF-A0A7C1YTX9-F1
#
_entry.id   AF-A0A7C1YTX9-F1
#
_cell.length_a   1.000
_cell.length_b   1.000
_cell.length_c   1.000
_cell.angle_alpha   90.00
_cell.angle_beta   90.00
_cell.angle_gamma   90.00
#
_symmetry.space_group_name_H-M   'P 1'
#
loop_
_entity.id
_entity.type
_entity.pdbx_description
1 polymer ?
#
loop_
_entity_poly.entity_id
_entity_poly.type
_entity_poly.pdbx_seq_one_letter_code
_entity_poly.pdbx_strand_id
1 'polypeptide(L)'
;MNNRWLLLLLSIFSVNAQSFQPSIEIIEQFDDVKLVAFINEADIENYPLWHPLTEAPPLSVNKAIQSIKNLYKTNRDHLLPKSVKEVELRKISRHEYYWHYLVKIKTNNDKKPKYQIYVVLMNGKVIPALIETESYK
;
A
#
# COMPACT_ATOMS: atom_id res chain seq x y z
N MET A 1 12.42 42.97 37.87
CA MET A 1 12.47 41.57 37.43
C MET A 1 11.54 41.43 36.22
N ASN A 2 12.12 41.28 35.02
CA ASN A 2 11.39 41.41 33.77
C ASN A 2 10.65 40.10 33.41
N ASN A 3 9.32 40.14 33.46
CA ASN A 3 8.40 39.05 33.06
C ASN A 3 8.50 38.62 31.57
N ARG A 4 9.41 39.22 30.79
CA ARG A 4 9.63 38.92 29.36
C ARG A 4 10.27 37.55 29.12
N TRP A 5 10.95 36.99 30.12
CA TRP A 5 11.59 35.67 30.00
C TRP A 5 10.62 34.50 30.19
N LEU A 6 9.45 34.72 30.82
CA LEU A 6 8.48 33.65 31.07
C LEU A 6 7.73 33.21 29.80
N LEU A 7 7.54 34.14 28.86
CA LEU A 7 6.83 33.89 27.59
C LEU A 7 7.67 33.10 26.57
N LEU A 8 9.00 33.12 26.69
CA LEU A 8 9.91 32.39 25.79
C LEU A 8 10.08 30.91 26.16
N LEU A 9 9.74 30.52 27.39
CA LEU A 9 9.83 29.13 27.86
C LEU A 9 8.61 28.27 27.49
N LEU A 10 7.49 28.90 27.11
CA LEU A 10 6.23 28.19 26.81
C LEU A 10 6.13 27.67 25.37
N SER A 11 7.02 28.06 24.46
CA SER A 11 6.96 27.65 23.04
C SER A 11 7.71 26.35 22.72
N ILE A 12 8.35 25.70 23.70
CA ILE A 12 9.18 24.50 23.47
C ILE A 12 8.39 23.19 23.60
N PHE A 13 7.15 23.23 24.08
CA PHE A 13 6.27 22.04 24.18
C PHE A 13 5.28 21.93 23.01
N SER A 14 5.72 22.21 21.79
CA SER A 14 5.00 21.74 20.60
C SER A 14 5.25 20.24 20.46
N VAL A 15 4.52 19.45 21.26
CA VAL A 15 4.45 18.01 21.08
C VAL A 15 3.92 17.77 19.67
N ASN A 16 4.72 17.13 18.82
CA ASN A 16 4.25 16.61 17.55
C ASN A 16 3.16 15.58 17.87
N ALA A 17 1.91 16.02 17.87
CA ALA A 17 0.76 15.15 17.94
C ALA A 17 0.79 14.32 16.66
N GLN A 18 1.37 13.13 16.75
CA GLN A 18 1.42 12.18 15.65
C GLN A 18 -0.01 11.68 15.49
N SER A 19 -0.77 12.33 14.60
CA SER A 19 -2.18 12.02 14.39
C SER A 19 -2.29 10.55 14.00
N PHE A 20 -3.05 9.78 14.78
CA PHE A 20 -3.49 8.46 14.36
C PHE A 20 -4.25 8.63 13.04
N GLN A 21 -3.68 8.11 11.95
CA GLN A 21 -4.38 8.08 10.68
C GLN A 21 -5.22 6.81 10.66
N PRO A 22 -6.55 6.92 10.57
CA PRO A 22 -7.39 5.74 10.42
C PRO A 22 -6.99 5.00 9.15
N SER A 23 -6.92 3.67 9.26
CA SER A 23 -6.55 2.79 8.16
C SER A 23 -7.65 1.76 7.92
N ILE A 24 -7.96 1.55 6.66
CA ILE A 24 -8.86 0.51 6.17
C ILE A 24 -8.02 -0.74 5.97
N GLU A 25 -8.39 -1.80 6.67
CA GLU A 25 -7.83 -3.12 6.47
C GLU A 25 -8.50 -3.79 5.26
N ILE A 26 -7.69 -4.15 4.28
CA ILE A 26 -8.08 -5.02 3.17
C ILE A 26 -7.55 -6.41 3.46
N ILE A 27 -8.49 -7.35 3.57
CA ILE A 27 -8.20 -8.77 3.69
C ILE A 27 -8.52 -9.43 2.35
N GLU A 28 -7.52 -10.06 1.74
CA GLU A 28 -7.65 -10.74 0.46
C GLU A 28 -7.10 -12.16 0.56
N GLN A 29 -7.69 -13.09 -0.18
CA GLN A 29 -7.12 -14.41 -0.37
C GLN A 29 -6.47 -14.49 -1.75
N PHE A 30 -5.17 -14.76 -1.82
CA PHE A 30 -4.42 -14.87 -3.07
C PHE A 30 -3.72 -16.22 -3.10
N ASP A 31 -4.11 -17.09 -4.05
CA ASP A 31 -3.88 -18.54 -3.96
C ASP A 31 -4.40 -19.11 -2.62
N ASP A 32 -3.54 -19.87 -1.92
CA ASP A 32 -3.81 -20.47 -0.61
C ASP A 32 -3.35 -19.58 0.56
N VAL A 33 -3.08 -18.29 0.30
CA VAL A 33 -2.49 -17.37 1.29
C VAL A 33 -3.44 -16.22 1.59
N LYS A 34 -3.69 -15.97 2.87
CA LYS A 34 -4.41 -14.79 3.35
C LYS A 34 -3.46 -13.60 3.42
N LEU A 35 -3.88 -12.50 2.83
CA LEU A 35 -3.14 -11.24 2.75
C LEU A 35 -3.89 -10.17 3.51
N VAL A 36 -3.12 -9.33 4.18
CA VAL A 36 -3.62 -8.15 4.87
C VAL A 36 -2.84 -6.93 4.38
N ALA A 37 -3.56 -5.92 3.92
CA ALA A 37 -2.98 -4.64 3.53
C ALA A 37 -3.72 -3.49 4.23
N PHE A 38 -2.98 -2.53 4.75
CA PHE A 38 -3.54 -1.36 5.41
C PHE A 38 -3.47 -0.15 4.47
N ILE A 39 -4.63 0.41 4.15
CA ILE A 39 -4.77 1.60 3.32
C ILE A 39 -5.15 2.77 4.21
N ASN A 40 -4.51 3.94 4.06
CA ASN A 40 -4.97 5.12 4.79
C ASN A 40 -6.29 5.62 4.20
N GLU A 41 -7.25 6.03 5.03
CA GLU A 41 -8.54 6.54 4.54
C GLU A 41 -8.38 7.72 3.56
N ALA A 42 -7.41 8.59 3.79
CA ALA A 42 -7.10 9.71 2.88
C ALA A 42 -6.71 9.28 1.45
N ASP A 43 -6.21 8.05 1.27
CA ASP A 43 -5.91 7.50 -0.05
C ASP A 43 -7.18 7.05 -0.79
N ILE A 44 -8.24 6.72 -0.04
CA ILE A 44 -9.56 6.39 -0.56
C ILE A 44 -10.34 7.65 -0.94
N GLU A 45 -10.17 8.75 -0.21
CA GLU A 45 -10.85 10.03 -0.54
C GLU A 45 -10.44 10.58 -1.91
N ASN A 46 -9.18 10.36 -2.32
CA ASN A 46 -8.65 10.80 -3.62
C ASN A 46 -8.65 9.67 -4.67
N TYR A 47 -9.45 8.64 -4.46
CA TYR A 47 -9.49 7.46 -5.32
C TYR A 47 -10.38 7.69 -6.53
N PRO A 48 -9.93 7.35 -7.75
CA PRO A 48 -10.79 7.42 -8.92
C PRO A 48 -11.88 6.33 -8.81
N LEU A 49 -13.14 6.75 -8.73
CA LEU A 49 -14.28 5.85 -8.90
C LEU A 49 -14.21 5.24 -10.30
N TRP A 50 -14.49 3.95 -10.41
CA TRP A 50 -14.41 3.25 -11.68
C TRP A 50 -15.50 2.20 -11.84
N HIS A 51 -16.12 2.20 -13.03
CA HIS A 51 -17.12 1.22 -13.43
C HIS A 51 -16.51 0.24 -14.44
N PRO A 52 -16.10 -0.98 -14.01
CA PRO A 52 -15.30 -1.89 -14.84
C PRO A 52 -16.02 -2.44 -16.08
N LEU A 53 -17.36 -2.36 -16.11
CA LEU A 53 -18.15 -2.83 -17.24
C LEU A 53 -18.36 -1.76 -18.32
N THR A 54 -18.13 -0.48 -17.99
CA THR A 54 -18.48 0.66 -18.86
C THR A 54 -17.27 1.54 -19.19
N GLU A 55 -16.22 1.49 -18.39
CA GLU A 55 -15.07 2.39 -18.49
C GLU A 55 -13.75 1.60 -18.49
N ALA A 56 -12.72 2.14 -19.13
CA ALA A 56 -11.37 1.60 -19.01
C ALA A 56 -10.81 1.87 -17.60
N PRO A 57 -9.95 0.99 -17.05
CA PRO A 57 -9.36 1.20 -15.73
C PRO A 57 -8.54 2.50 -15.68
N PRO A 58 -8.68 3.33 -14.62
CA PRO A 58 -7.91 4.56 -14.45
C PRO A 58 -6.39 4.32 -14.49
N LEU A 59 -5.97 3.13 -14.07
CA LEU A 59 -4.60 2.67 -14.12
C LEU A 59 -4.51 1.35 -14.90
N SER A 60 -3.75 1.34 -16.00
CA SER A 60 -3.43 0.09 -16.69
C SER A 60 -2.52 -0.82 -15.86
N VAL A 61 -2.59 -2.14 -16.08
CA VAL A 61 -1.68 -3.13 -15.48
C VAL A 61 -0.19 -2.78 -15.66
N ASN A 62 0.20 -2.30 -16.86
CA ASN A 62 1.59 -1.91 -17.10
C ASN A 62 2.02 -0.75 -16.18
N LYS A 63 1.20 0.31 -16.07
CA LYS A 63 1.47 1.41 -15.13
C LYS A 63 1.53 0.93 -13.68
N ALA A 64 0.65 0.01 -13.27
CA ALA A 64 0.70 -0.57 -11.91
C ALA A 64 2.04 -1.27 -11.64
N ILE A 65 2.52 -2.10 -12.58
CA ILE A 65 3.82 -2.77 -12.48
C ILE A 65 4.97 -1.75 -12.44
N GLN A 66 4.87 -0.67 -13.22
CA GLN A 66 5.87 0.41 -13.20
C GLN A 66 5.90 1.15 -11.87
N SER A 67 4.74 1.42 -11.25
CA SER A 67 4.69 2.02 -9.91
C SER A 67 5.44 1.18 -8.89
N ILE A 68 5.30 -0.15 -8.94
CA ILE A 68 6.03 -1.05 -8.05
C ILE A 68 7.54 -0.99 -8.34
N LYS A 69 7.95 -1.03 -9.61
CA LYS A 69 9.38 -0.88 -9.98
C LYS A 69 9.97 0.44 -9.48
N ASN A 70 9.20 1.53 -9.54
CA ASN A 70 9.63 2.83 -9.05
C ASN A 70 9.80 2.85 -7.54
N LEU A 71 8.94 2.14 -6.78
CA LEU A 71 9.09 1.98 -5.33
C LEU A 71 10.45 1.37 -4.95
N TYR A 72 10.88 0.29 -5.62
CA TYR A 72 12.19 -0.33 -5.37
C TYR A 72 13.37 0.61 -5.70
N LYS A 73 13.27 1.37 -6.80
CA LYS A 73 14.28 2.37 -7.15
C LYS A 73 14.43 3.43 -6.06
N THR A 74 13.33 3.93 -5.52
CA THR A 74 13.33 4.95 -4.45
C THR A 74 13.89 4.41 -3.14
N ASN A 75 13.55 3.18 -2.78
CA ASN A 75 13.95 2.57 -1.50
C ASN A 75 15.41 2.08 -1.47
N ARG A 76 16.16 2.25 -2.57
CA ARG A 76 17.52 1.69 -2.77
C ARG A 76 17.61 0.20 -2.44
N ASP A 77 16.50 -0.51 -2.56
CA ASP A 77 16.50 -1.95 -2.32
C ASP A 77 17.19 -2.62 -3.51
N HIS A 78 18.30 -3.29 -3.24
CA HIS A 78 19.10 -3.97 -4.25
C HIS A 78 18.38 -5.19 -4.85
N LEU A 79 17.27 -5.62 -4.23
CA LEU A 79 16.41 -6.69 -4.70
C LEU A 79 15.42 -6.17 -5.75
N LEU A 80 15.92 -5.89 -6.95
CA LEU A 80 15.05 -5.56 -8.07
C LEU A 80 14.04 -6.68 -8.31
N PRO A 81 12.76 -6.34 -8.56
CA PRO A 81 11.73 -7.31 -8.85
C PRO A 81 12.12 -8.07 -10.13
N LYS A 82 12.36 -9.39 -10.03
CA LYS A 82 12.88 -10.20 -11.14
C LYS A 82 11.83 -10.38 -12.24
N SER A 83 10.61 -10.71 -11.83
CA SER A 83 9.49 -10.95 -12.73
C SER A 83 8.17 -10.83 -11.98
N VAL A 84 7.17 -10.27 -12.66
CA VAL A 84 5.77 -10.36 -12.23
C VAL A 84 5.31 -11.80 -12.49
N LYS A 85 4.81 -12.45 -11.45
CA LYS A 85 4.28 -13.82 -11.53
C LYS A 85 2.81 -13.78 -11.91
N GLU A 86 2.07 -12.84 -11.33
CA GLU A 86 0.61 -12.77 -11.44
C GLU A 86 0.11 -11.37 -11.13
N VAL A 87 -1.01 -11.01 -11.76
CA VAL A 87 -1.75 -9.78 -11.51
C VAL A 87 -3.23 -10.13 -11.49
N GLU A 88 -3.90 -9.83 -10.38
CA GLU A 88 -5.35 -9.89 -10.29
C GLU A 88 -5.93 -8.50 -10.10
N LEU A 89 -7.15 -8.32 -10.57
CA LEU A 89 -7.93 -7.12 -10.36
C LEU A 89 -9.10 -7.45 -9.45
N ARG A 90 -9.22 -6.76 -8.31
CA ARG A 90 -10.25 -7.05 -7.31
C ARG A 90 -10.95 -5.80 -6.84
N LYS A 91 -12.23 -5.96 -6.52
CA LYS A 91 -13.02 -4.95 -5.83
C LYS A 91 -12.59 -4.91 -4.37
N ILE A 92 -12.44 -3.71 -3.80
CA ILE A 92 -12.22 -3.55 -2.37
C ILE A 92 -13.48 -4.00 -1.63
N SER A 93 -13.32 -4.93 -0.69
CA SER A 93 -14.42 -5.42 0.14
C SER A 93 -15.17 -4.26 0.80
N ARG A 94 -16.51 -4.27 0.73
CA ARG A 94 -17.42 -3.22 1.25
C ARG A 94 -17.38 -1.86 0.52
N HIS A 95 -16.66 -1.75 -0.60
CA HIS A 95 -16.55 -0.52 -1.38
C HIS A 95 -16.80 -0.79 -2.89
N GLU A 96 -18.04 -0.57 -3.35
CA GLU A 96 -18.52 -1.07 -4.65
C GLU A 96 -17.74 -0.56 -5.87
N TYR A 97 -17.33 0.71 -5.84
CA TYR A 97 -16.69 1.40 -6.96
C TYR A 97 -15.17 1.50 -6.84
N TYR A 98 -14.59 0.84 -5.82
CA TYR A 98 -13.17 0.91 -5.53
C TYR A 98 -12.53 -0.43 -5.88
N TRP A 99 -11.50 -0.39 -6.72
CA TRP A 99 -10.91 -1.58 -7.34
C TRP A 99 -9.40 -1.48 -7.27
N HIS A 100 -8.68 -2.52 -6.87
CA HIS A 100 -7.23 -2.49 -6.77
C HIS A 100 -6.62 -3.68 -7.51
N TYR A 101 -5.35 -3.55 -7.88
CA TYR A 101 -4.58 -4.68 -8.37
C TYR A 101 -3.88 -5.39 -7.22
N LEU A 102 -3.89 -6.71 -7.24
CA LEU A 102 -2.99 -7.56 -6.47
C LEU A 102 -1.88 -8.02 -7.40
N VAL A 103 -0.64 -7.63 -7.11
CA VAL A 103 0.51 -7.93 -7.96
C VAL A 103 1.49 -8.80 -7.20
N LYS A 104 1.67 -10.04 -7.66
CA LYS A 104 2.62 -11.00 -7.10
C LYS A 104 3.94 -10.93 -7.87
N ILE A 105 5.00 -10.64 -7.15
CA ILE A 105 6.35 -10.48 -7.70
C ILE A 105 7.29 -11.50 -7.08
N LYS A 106 8.13 -12.10 -7.92
CA LYS A 106 9.23 -12.96 -7.47
C LYS A 106 10.42 -12.11 -7.06
N THR A 107 10.90 -12.26 -5.84
CA THR A 107 12.14 -11.63 -5.36
C THR A 107 13.33 -12.57 -5.52
N ASN A 108 14.52 -11.99 -5.64
CA ASN A 108 15.76 -12.73 -5.77
C ASN A 108 16.24 -13.13 -4.37
N ASN A 109 15.96 -14.37 -3.95
CA ASN A 109 16.59 -14.96 -2.78
C ASN A 109 17.09 -16.35 -3.19
N ASP A 110 18.39 -16.58 -3.05
CA ASP A 110 19.12 -17.67 -3.71
C ASP A 110 18.77 -19.08 -3.22
N LYS A 111 17.86 -19.21 -2.23
CA LYS A 111 17.55 -20.50 -1.60
C LYS A 111 16.13 -21.00 -1.88
N LYS A 112 15.13 -20.13 -2.08
CA LYS A 112 13.73 -20.48 -2.47
C LYS A 112 13.06 -19.26 -3.13
N PRO A 113 12.13 -19.45 -4.09
CA PRO A 113 11.34 -18.34 -4.61
C PRO A 113 10.48 -17.75 -3.48
N LYS A 114 10.88 -16.59 -2.97
CA LYS A 114 10.04 -15.78 -2.09
C LYS A 114 9.20 -14.86 -2.96
N TYR A 115 7.90 -14.82 -2.69
CA TYR A 115 7.00 -13.91 -3.35
C TYR A 115 6.74 -12.71 -2.43
N GLN A 116 6.65 -11.54 -3.03
CA GLN A 116 6.09 -10.34 -2.40
C GLN A 116 4.83 -9.99 -3.15
N ILE A 117 3.79 -9.59 -2.41
CA ILE A 117 2.51 -9.22 -2.97
C ILE A 117 2.26 -7.76 -2.64
N TYR A 118 1.81 -7.01 -3.63
CA TYR A 118 1.52 -5.59 -3.53
C TYR A 118 0.07 -5.34 -3.89
N VAL A 119 -0.59 -4.50 -3.09
CA VAL A 119 -1.84 -3.84 -3.45
C VAL A 119 -1.47 -2.58 -4.22
N VAL A 120 -1.95 -2.43 -5.45
CA VAL A 120 -1.79 -1.19 -6.23
C VAL A 120 -3.15 -0.58 -6.48
N LEU A 121 -3.35 0.61 -5.93
CA LEU A 121 -4.57 1.38 -6.06
C LEU A 121 -4.71 1.97 -7.47
N MET A 122 -5.93 2.28 -7.92
CA MET A 122 -6.18 2.83 -9.26
C MET A 122 -5.64 4.25 -9.47
N ASN A 123 -5.23 4.94 -8.41
CA ASN A 123 -4.44 6.18 -8.51
C ASN A 123 -2.93 5.93 -8.67
N GLY A 124 -2.48 4.67 -8.70
CA GLY A 124 -1.08 4.29 -8.85
C GLY A 124 -0.30 4.13 -7.55
N LYS A 125 -0.93 4.37 -6.38
CA LYS A 125 -0.29 4.17 -5.07
C LYS A 125 -0.03 2.69 -4.83
N VAL A 126 1.17 2.37 -4.35
CA VAL A 126 1.62 1.00 -4.06
C VAL A 126 1.67 0.78 -2.55
N ILE A 127 1.06 -0.30 -2.10
CA ILE A 127 0.97 -0.68 -0.69
C ILE A 127 1.47 -2.14 -0.57
N PRO A 128 2.54 -2.40 0.20
CA PRO A 128 3.00 -3.77 0.42
C PRO A 128 1.97 -4.54 1.24
N ALA A 129 1.62 -5.75 0.80
CA ALA A 129 0.74 -6.64 1.56
C ALA A 129 1.56 -7.51 2.54
N LEU A 130 0.99 -7.73 3.72
CA LEU A 130 1.50 -8.68 4.69
C LEU A 130 0.85 -10.04 4.42
N ILE A 131 1.67 -11.09 4.40
CA ILE A 131 1.19 -12.47 4.32
C ILE A 131 0.89 -12.93 5.75
N GLU A 132 -0.37 -13.26 6.04
CA GLU A 132 -0.68 -14.00 7.26
C GLU A 132 -0.11 -15.42 7.10
N THR A 133 0.91 -15.73 7.90
CA THR A 133 1.30 -17.11 8.13
C THR A 133 0.34 -17.68 9.17
N GLU A 134 -0.15 -18.91 8.96
CA GLU A 134 -0.85 -19.64 10.02
C GLU A 134 0.03 -19.66 11.27
N SER A 135 -0.34 -18.92 12.31
CA SER A 135 0.28 -19.05 13.61
C SER A 135 -0.04 -20.44 14.12
N TYR A 136 0.98 -21.30 14.17
CA TYR A 136 0.90 -22.62 14.77
C TYR A 136 0.32 -22.49 16.19
N LYS A 137 -0.80 -23.17 16.45
CA LYS A 137 -1.46 -23.23 17.75
C LYS A 137 -0.67 -24.10 18.73
#